data_AF-A0A6I7WCV4-F1
#
_entry.id   AF-A0A6I7WCV4-F1
#
_cell.length_a   1.000
_cell.length_b   1.000
_cell.length_c   1.000
_cell.angle_alpha   90.00
_cell.angle_beta   90.00
_cell.angle_gamma   90.00
#
_symmetry.space_group_name_H-M   'P 1'
#
loop_
_entity.id
_entity.type
_entity.pdbx_description
1 polymer ?
#
loop_
_entity_poly.entity_id
_entity_poly.type
_entity_poly.pdbx_seq_one_letter_code
_entity_poly.pdbx_strand_id
1 'polypeptide(L)'
;MISLRFFLSLVFSICCTDVVYALNLSSPSLHEVLLPVPNTLADKILGARLSVSGATAAVSALTDNTRASGSVYIYDAEESWRLTTELNSPLSTDNFGQAIVLENNTLIVSADRDGEDAGAVYVFERNSLSSPEPWQQTAKISPPDGIAGDRFGGAIALAGDTLYIGAPLHTQGKLYIFKRNPESRQWLYIDSVIPDDPQALK
;
A
#
# COMPACT_ATOMS: atom_id res chain seq x y z
N MET A 1 -25.30 10.69 -26.30
CA MET A 1 -24.31 11.48 -25.54
C MET A 1 -23.86 10.64 -24.36
N ILE A 2 -22.63 10.12 -24.42
CA ILE A 2 -22.03 9.39 -23.28
C ILE A 2 -21.41 10.47 -22.39
N SER A 3 -22.01 10.70 -21.22
CA SER A 3 -21.46 11.61 -20.22
C SER A 3 -20.31 10.91 -19.52
N LEU A 4 -19.06 11.22 -19.90
CA LEU A 4 -17.89 10.81 -19.12
C LEU A 4 -17.92 11.61 -17.81
N ARG A 5 -18.33 10.96 -16.71
CA ARG A 5 -18.17 11.51 -15.36
C ARG A 5 -16.77 11.16 -14.87
N PHE A 6 -15.91 12.16 -14.72
CA PHE A 6 -14.64 12.01 -14.04
C PHE A 6 -14.89 12.03 -12.53
N PHE A 7 -14.67 10.91 -11.85
CA PHE A 7 -14.68 10.85 -10.39
C PHE A 7 -13.34 11.36 -9.87
N LEU A 8 -13.32 12.62 -9.42
CA LEU A 8 -12.21 13.13 -8.61
C LEU A 8 -12.62 12.96 -7.15
N SER A 9 -12.10 11.93 -6.50
CA SER A 9 -12.45 11.58 -5.12
C SER A 9 -11.25 11.71 -4.19
N LEU A 10 -11.42 12.38 -3.05
CA LEU A 10 -10.45 12.35 -1.94
C LEU A 10 -10.95 11.35 -0.90
N VAL A 11 -10.14 10.39 -0.50
CA VAL A 11 -10.49 9.45 0.57
C VAL A 11 -9.70 9.84 1.84
N PHE A 12 -10.28 9.68 3.03
CA PHE A 12 -9.58 9.91 4.31
C PHE A 12 -10.20 9.05 5.43
N SER A 13 -9.46 8.80 6.50
CA SER A 13 -9.91 8.02 7.66
C SER A 13 -9.89 8.86 8.94
N ILE A 14 -10.84 8.62 9.83
CA ILE A 14 -10.81 9.14 11.21
C ILE A 14 -10.42 7.98 12.13
N CYS A 15 -9.24 8.09 12.73
CA CYS A 15 -8.55 7.03 13.50
C CYS A 15 -9.37 6.42 14.66
N CYS A 16 -10.45 7.07 15.10
CA CYS A 16 -11.21 6.65 16.28
C CYS A 16 -12.58 6.03 15.95
N THR A 17 -12.93 5.82 14.67
CA THR A 17 -14.28 5.36 14.28
C THR A 17 -14.30 4.14 13.37
N ASP A 18 -13.17 3.59 12.94
CA ASP A 18 -13.11 2.53 11.90
C ASP A 18 -13.85 2.91 10.60
N VAL A 19 -13.98 4.21 10.36
CA VAL A 19 -14.71 4.75 9.21
C VAL A 19 -13.72 5.40 8.26
N VAL A 20 -13.85 5.03 6.99
CA VAL A 20 -13.18 5.68 5.88
C VAL A 20 -14.23 6.40 5.02
N TYR A 21 -13.92 7.65 4.71
CA TYR A 21 -14.76 8.57 3.96
C TYR A 21 -14.20 8.80 2.59
N ALA A 22 -15.07 8.88 1.59
CA ALA A 22 -14.74 9.41 0.27
C ALA A 22 -15.52 10.72 0.02
N LEU A 23 -14.82 11.74 -0.46
CA LEU A 23 -15.34 13.06 -0.84
C LEU A 23 -15.33 13.20 -2.35
N ASN A 24 -16.48 13.51 -2.92
CA ASN A 24 -16.58 13.81 -4.35
C ASN A 24 -16.26 15.31 -4.61
N LEU A 25 -15.13 15.58 -5.25
CA LEU A 25 -14.67 16.95 -5.56
C LEU A 25 -15.30 17.53 -6.84
N SER A 26 -16.06 16.73 -7.59
CA SER A 26 -16.79 17.20 -8.78
C SER A 26 -18.13 17.86 -8.45
N SER A 27 -18.54 17.84 -7.18
CA SER A 27 -19.73 18.53 -6.68
C SER A 27 -19.35 19.72 -5.79
N PRO A 28 -20.04 20.87 -5.88
CA PRO A 28 -19.88 21.98 -4.94
C PRO A 28 -20.38 21.64 -3.52
N SER A 29 -21.12 20.53 -3.36
CA SER A 29 -21.51 19.97 -2.05
C SER A 29 -20.60 18.81 -1.67
N LEU A 30 -20.02 18.90 -0.46
CA LEU A 30 -19.34 17.79 0.20
C LEU A 30 -20.34 16.63 0.38
N HIS A 31 -20.20 15.57 -0.40
CA HIS A 31 -20.93 14.33 -0.16
C HIS A 31 -20.00 13.33 0.51
N GLU A 32 -20.25 13.10 1.79
CA GLU A 32 -19.61 12.07 2.59
C GLU A 32 -20.17 10.71 2.18
N VAL A 33 -19.30 9.85 1.65
CA VAL A 33 -19.64 8.45 1.36
C VAL A 33 -18.82 7.55 2.26
N LEU A 34 -19.53 6.75 3.07
CA LEU A 34 -18.92 5.76 3.95
C LEU A 34 -18.52 4.53 3.15
N LEU A 35 -17.27 4.10 3.25
CA LEU A 35 -16.84 2.84 2.65
C LEU A 35 -17.47 1.65 3.39
N PRO A 36 -17.89 0.59 2.68
CA PRO A 36 -18.37 -0.64 3.34
C PRO A 36 -17.33 -1.19 4.31
N VAL A 37 -17.75 -1.43 5.55
CA VAL A 37 -16.90 -2.01 6.59
C VAL A 37 -16.74 -3.51 6.32
N PRO A 38 -15.50 -4.03 6.20
CA PRO A 38 -15.26 -5.46 6.00
C PRO A 38 -15.70 -6.27 7.23
N ASN A 39 -16.37 -7.40 7.00
CA ASN A 39 -16.81 -8.29 8.08
C ASN A 39 -15.63 -9.00 8.79
N THR A 40 -14.43 -8.96 8.21
CA THR A 40 -13.21 -9.62 8.69
C THR A 40 -12.33 -8.74 9.57
N LEU A 41 -12.81 -7.54 9.95
CA LEU A 41 -12.02 -6.59 10.71
C LEU A 41 -11.62 -7.06 12.11
N ALA A 42 -12.37 -7.95 12.76
CA ALA A 42 -12.04 -8.48 14.09
C ALA A 42 -11.50 -7.39 15.07
N ASP A 43 -10.24 -7.50 15.47
CA ASP A 43 -9.48 -6.60 16.36
C ASP A 43 -8.64 -5.53 15.62
N LYS A 44 -8.81 -5.42 14.29
CA LYS A 44 -8.06 -4.50 13.42
C LYS A 44 -8.79 -3.16 13.29
N ILE A 45 -8.01 -2.10 13.27
CA ILE A 45 -8.45 -0.72 13.08
C ILE A 45 -8.39 -0.40 11.58
N LEU A 46 -9.55 -0.20 10.94
CA LEU A 46 -9.61 0.15 9.53
C LEU A 46 -9.15 1.58 9.28
N GLY A 47 -8.47 1.80 8.16
CA GLY A 47 -8.05 3.14 7.74
C GLY A 47 -6.78 3.61 8.42
N ALA A 48 -5.94 2.67 8.85
CA ALA A 48 -4.60 2.97 9.36
C ALA A 48 -3.73 3.63 8.27
N ARG A 49 -3.83 3.17 7.03
CA ARG A 49 -3.26 3.81 5.84
C ARG A 49 -4.25 3.78 4.69
N LEU A 50 -4.06 4.69 3.76
CA LEU A 50 -4.92 4.85 2.59
C LEU A 50 -4.06 5.25 1.39
N SER A 51 -4.36 4.68 0.22
CA SER A 51 -3.88 5.17 -1.06
C SER A 51 -5.01 5.11 -2.10
N VAL A 52 -5.09 6.09 -2.99
CA VAL A 52 -6.15 6.18 -4.01
C VAL A 52 -5.53 6.44 -5.37
N SER A 53 -6.00 5.72 -6.38
CA SER A 53 -5.66 5.95 -7.78
C SER A 53 -6.92 5.89 -8.63
N GLY A 54 -7.37 7.04 -9.14
CA GLY A 54 -8.61 7.14 -9.90
C GLY A 54 -9.81 6.67 -9.08
N ALA A 55 -10.50 5.65 -9.59
CA ALA A 55 -11.69 5.05 -8.98
C ALA A 55 -11.39 3.89 -8.02
N THR A 56 -10.12 3.67 -7.66
CA THR A 56 -9.72 2.58 -6.77
C THR A 56 -9.06 3.14 -5.52
N ALA A 57 -9.43 2.60 -4.36
CA ALA A 57 -8.85 2.93 -3.07
C ALA A 57 -8.35 1.67 -2.38
N ALA A 58 -7.14 1.71 -1.84
CA ALA A 58 -6.59 0.69 -0.96
C ALA A 58 -6.54 1.25 0.46
N VAL A 59 -7.02 0.49 1.43
CA VAL A 59 -7.15 0.86 2.83
C VAL A 59 -6.56 -0.26 3.69
N SER A 60 -5.58 0.04 4.53
CA SER A 60 -5.08 -0.98 5.47
C SER A 60 -5.85 -0.99 6.77
N ALA A 61 -5.93 -2.17 7.37
CA ALA A 61 -6.35 -2.36 8.75
C ALA A 61 -5.23 -3.03 9.56
N LEU A 62 -4.83 -2.38 10.65
CA LEU A 62 -3.74 -2.82 11.51
C LEU A 62 -4.27 -3.15 12.90
N THR A 63 -3.62 -4.06 13.61
CA THR A 63 -3.92 -4.30 15.02
C THR A 63 -3.28 -3.22 15.89
N ASP A 64 -3.85 -3.01 17.07
CA ASP A 64 -3.51 -1.89 17.97
C ASP A 64 -2.11 -1.97 18.62
N ASN A 65 -1.52 -3.15 18.80
CA ASN A 65 -0.13 -3.28 19.28
C ASN A 65 0.50 -4.67 19.21
N THR A 66 -0.11 -5.62 18.51
CA THR A 66 0.44 -6.97 18.43
C THR A 66 1.43 -7.04 17.28
N ARG A 67 2.42 -7.94 17.32
CA ARG A 67 3.25 -8.22 16.14
C ARG A 67 2.43 -8.72 14.95
N ALA A 68 1.10 -8.75 15.01
CA ALA A 68 0.23 -9.40 14.07
C ALA A 68 0.30 -8.80 12.66
N SER A 69 -0.01 -9.63 11.68
CA SER A 69 -0.26 -9.16 10.32
C SER A 69 -1.53 -8.33 10.25
N GLY A 70 -1.45 -7.19 9.56
CA GLY A 70 -2.64 -6.46 9.13
C GLY A 70 -3.28 -7.08 7.89
N SER A 71 -4.26 -6.36 7.35
CA SER A 71 -4.92 -6.65 6.07
C SER A 71 -4.99 -5.39 5.22
N VAL A 72 -5.13 -5.55 3.91
CA VAL A 72 -5.39 -4.44 2.99
C VAL A 72 -6.68 -4.72 2.22
N TYR A 73 -7.60 -3.77 2.30
CA TYR A 73 -8.90 -3.82 1.65
C TYR A 73 -8.90 -2.90 0.43
N ILE A 74 -9.41 -3.40 -0.68
CA ILE A 74 -9.46 -2.66 -1.93
C ILE A 74 -10.91 -2.40 -2.28
N TYR A 75 -11.17 -1.15 -2.61
CA TYR A 75 -12.47 -0.63 -2.97
C TYR A 75 -12.42 -0.07 -4.38
N ASP A 76 -13.48 -0.32 -5.14
CA ASP A 76 -13.68 0.30 -6.46
C ASP A 76 -14.97 1.10 -6.47
N ALA A 77 -14.90 2.28 -7.09
CA ALA A 77 -16.01 3.16 -7.34
C ALA A 77 -16.52 2.95 -8.77
N GLU A 78 -17.71 2.36 -8.88
CA GLU A 78 -18.51 2.43 -10.10
C GLU A 78 -19.62 3.47 -9.89
N GLU A 79 -20.82 3.04 -9.47
CA GLU A 79 -21.90 3.92 -9.02
C GLU A 79 -21.81 4.25 -7.52
N SER A 80 -21.18 3.36 -6.75
CA SER A 80 -20.85 3.52 -5.34
C SER A 80 -19.55 2.78 -5.03
N TRP A 81 -18.90 3.13 -3.93
CA TRP A 81 -17.73 2.40 -3.45
C TRP A 81 -18.12 1.02 -2.96
N ARG A 82 -17.45 -0.02 -3.46
CA ARG A 82 -17.68 -1.41 -3.07
C ARG A 82 -16.36 -2.06 -2.69
N LEU A 83 -16.37 -2.85 -1.62
CA LEU A 83 -15.24 -3.70 -1.26
C LEU A 83 -15.13 -4.81 -2.32
N THR A 84 -13.99 -4.87 -3.01
CA THR A 84 -13.75 -5.83 -4.11
C THR A 84 -12.68 -6.86 -3.76
N THR A 85 -11.76 -6.54 -2.86
CA THR A 85 -10.68 -7.47 -2.49
C THR A 85 -10.25 -7.28 -1.05
N GLU A 86 -9.92 -8.39 -0.41
CA GLU A 86 -9.20 -8.43 0.86
C GLU A 86 -7.87 -9.14 0.62
N LEU A 87 -6.76 -8.44 0.90
CA LEU A 87 -5.42 -8.97 0.88
C LEU A 87 -4.96 -9.23 2.31
N ASN A 88 -4.54 -10.46 2.56
CA ASN A 88 -3.99 -10.91 3.83
C ASN A 88 -2.54 -11.33 3.63
N SER A 89 -1.68 -11.09 4.62
CA SER A 89 -0.34 -11.67 4.58
C SER A 89 -0.41 -13.19 4.69
N PRO A 90 0.51 -13.91 4.03
CA PRO A 90 0.76 -15.32 4.35
C PRO A 90 1.38 -15.52 5.74
N LEU A 91 1.89 -14.47 6.38
CA LEU A 91 2.49 -14.52 7.72
C LEU A 91 1.51 -14.01 8.77
N SER A 92 1.67 -14.49 10.01
CA SER A 92 0.84 -14.03 11.12
C SER A 92 1.44 -12.85 11.87
N THR A 93 2.71 -12.48 11.65
CA THR A 93 3.40 -11.48 12.48
C THR A 93 4.31 -10.46 11.76
N ASP A 94 3.89 -9.91 10.63
CA ASP A 94 4.75 -9.13 9.74
C ASP A 94 4.37 -7.64 9.59
N ASN A 95 3.35 -7.15 10.31
CA ASN A 95 2.72 -5.84 10.11
C ASN A 95 2.34 -5.54 8.65
N PHE A 96 1.80 -6.52 7.91
CA PHE A 96 1.34 -6.28 6.54
C PHE A 96 0.35 -5.12 6.46
N GLY A 97 0.57 -4.19 5.52
CA GLY A 97 -0.25 -2.98 5.38
C GLY A 97 0.23 -1.78 6.20
N GLN A 98 1.41 -1.86 6.82
CA GLN A 98 2.00 -0.75 7.61
C GLN A 98 2.21 0.53 6.78
N ALA A 99 2.54 0.35 5.50
CA ALA A 99 2.51 1.38 4.47
C ALA A 99 1.96 0.76 3.17
N ILE A 100 1.18 1.54 2.43
CA ILE A 100 0.60 1.14 1.16
C ILE A 100 0.75 2.26 0.14
N VAL A 101 1.00 1.91 -1.11
CA VAL A 101 0.99 2.83 -2.25
C VAL A 101 0.26 2.17 -3.40
N LEU A 102 -0.74 2.87 -3.93
CA LEU A 102 -1.52 2.45 -5.07
C LEU A 102 -1.31 3.46 -6.20
N GLU A 103 -0.74 3.00 -7.31
CA GLU A 103 -0.62 3.78 -8.55
C GLU A 103 -1.14 2.94 -9.72
N ASN A 104 -2.16 3.43 -10.41
CA ASN A 104 -2.83 2.73 -11.51
C ASN A 104 -3.27 1.30 -11.11
N ASN A 105 -2.61 0.29 -11.67
CA ASN A 105 -2.88 -1.13 -11.46
C ASN A 105 -1.83 -1.80 -10.57
N THR A 106 -0.96 -1.03 -9.92
CA THR A 106 0.11 -1.52 -9.06
C THR A 106 -0.17 -1.08 -7.63
N LEU A 107 -0.31 -2.07 -6.74
CA LEU A 107 -0.43 -1.87 -5.30
C LEU A 107 0.81 -2.42 -4.63
N ILE A 108 1.49 -1.56 -3.89
CA ILE A 108 2.66 -1.89 -3.08
C ILE A 108 2.21 -1.92 -1.63
N VAL A 109 2.49 -3.02 -0.93
CA VAL A 109 2.13 -3.21 0.49
C VAL A 109 3.38 -3.59 1.27
N SER A 110 3.71 -2.84 2.31
CA SER A 110 4.84 -3.20 3.17
C SER A 110 4.46 -4.16 4.29
N ALA A 111 5.45 -4.92 4.74
CA ALA A 111 5.42 -5.79 5.90
C ALA A 111 6.79 -5.66 6.60
N ASP A 112 6.93 -4.61 7.40
CA ASP A 112 8.22 -4.20 7.97
C ASP A 112 8.71 -5.13 9.10
N ARG A 113 7.92 -6.14 9.49
CA ARG A 113 8.34 -7.18 10.45
C ARG A 113 8.63 -8.55 9.83
N ASP A 114 8.49 -8.68 8.50
CA ASP A 114 8.82 -9.91 7.79
C ASP A 114 10.29 -10.29 7.99
N GLY A 115 10.61 -11.59 8.06
CA GLY A 115 11.98 -12.10 8.13
C GLY A 115 12.78 -11.56 9.32
N GLU A 116 12.33 -11.84 10.55
CA GLU A 116 12.99 -11.38 11.79
C GLU A 116 13.15 -9.85 11.84
N ASP A 117 12.12 -9.13 11.44
CA ASP A 117 12.12 -7.67 11.38
C ASP A 117 13.12 -7.07 10.36
N ALA A 118 13.71 -7.86 9.46
CA ALA A 118 14.48 -7.33 8.33
C ALA A 118 13.57 -6.54 7.37
N GLY A 119 12.31 -7.00 7.22
CA GLY A 119 11.25 -6.34 6.48
C GLY A 119 11.15 -6.76 5.02
N ALA A 120 9.96 -6.58 4.45
CA ALA A 120 9.67 -6.87 3.05
C ALA A 120 8.61 -5.92 2.48
N VAL A 121 8.53 -5.88 1.15
CA VAL A 121 7.48 -5.21 0.41
C VAL A 121 6.88 -6.16 -0.62
N TYR A 122 5.56 -6.21 -0.69
CA TYR A 122 4.79 -7.05 -1.58
C TYR A 122 4.20 -6.22 -2.71
N VAL A 123 4.29 -6.73 -3.93
CA VAL A 123 3.75 -6.07 -5.13
C VAL A 123 2.57 -6.87 -5.64
N PHE A 124 1.44 -6.19 -5.74
CA PHE A 124 0.21 -6.71 -6.31
C PHE A 124 -0.10 -5.98 -7.60
N GLU A 125 -0.41 -6.75 -8.65
CA GLU A 125 -0.82 -6.22 -9.94
C GLU A 125 -2.27 -6.58 -10.20
N ARG A 126 -3.01 -5.62 -10.74
CA ARG A 126 -4.40 -5.82 -11.12
C ARG A 126 -4.48 -6.57 -12.46
N ASN A 127 -5.14 -7.72 -12.48
CA ASN A 127 -5.31 -8.53 -13.69
C ASN A 127 -6.53 -8.08 -14.53
N SER A 128 -7.72 -7.99 -13.92
CA SER A 128 -9.01 -7.61 -14.50
C SER A 128 -10.03 -7.37 -13.39
N LEU A 129 -10.88 -6.35 -13.57
CA LEU A 129 -12.01 -6.06 -12.68
C LEU A 129 -13.06 -7.17 -12.60
N SER A 130 -13.16 -8.00 -13.65
CA SER A 130 -14.14 -9.09 -13.72
C SER A 130 -13.63 -10.41 -13.14
N SER A 131 -12.40 -10.45 -12.65
CA SER A 131 -11.82 -11.63 -12.00
C SER A 131 -12.35 -11.76 -10.57
N PRO A 132 -12.64 -12.98 -10.08
CA PRO A 132 -12.94 -13.20 -8.67
C PRO A 132 -11.76 -12.81 -7.75
N GLU A 133 -10.53 -12.85 -8.27
CA GLU A 133 -9.32 -12.36 -7.61
C GLU A 133 -8.66 -11.33 -8.54
N PRO A 134 -9.06 -10.05 -8.44
CA PRO A 134 -8.61 -9.02 -9.38
C PRO A 134 -7.17 -8.56 -9.13
N TRP A 135 -6.60 -8.87 -7.96
CA TRP A 135 -5.25 -8.49 -7.55
C TRP A 135 -4.40 -9.73 -7.29
N GLN A 136 -3.27 -9.82 -7.98
CA GLN A 136 -2.34 -10.94 -7.86
C GLN A 136 -1.00 -10.45 -7.33
N GLN A 137 -0.46 -11.14 -6.32
CA GLN A 137 0.93 -10.91 -5.89
C GLN A 137 1.89 -11.31 -7.01
N THR A 138 2.67 -10.37 -7.51
CA THR A 138 3.67 -10.60 -8.58
C THR A 138 5.10 -10.55 -8.10
N ALA A 139 5.37 -9.94 -6.94
CA ALA A 139 6.69 -9.92 -6.34
C ALA A 139 6.63 -9.82 -4.80
N LYS A 140 7.67 -10.35 -4.16
CA LYS A 140 8.10 -9.99 -2.81
C LYS A 140 9.52 -9.42 -2.94
N ILE A 141 9.70 -8.20 -2.48
CA ILE A 141 10.97 -7.47 -2.51
C ILE A 141 11.53 -7.46 -1.10
N SER A 142 12.78 -7.88 -0.99
CA SER A 142 13.56 -7.86 0.26
C SER A 142 14.83 -7.02 0.05
N PRO A 143 15.35 -6.39 1.10
CA PRO A 143 16.62 -5.66 1.03
C PRO A 143 17.77 -6.60 0.65
N PRO A 144 18.64 -6.24 -0.32
CA PRO A 144 19.75 -7.11 -0.74
C PRO A 144 20.76 -7.42 0.37
N ASP A 145 20.96 -6.48 1.29
CA ASP A 145 21.88 -6.55 2.42
C ASP A 145 21.18 -6.42 3.77
N GLY A 146 19.86 -6.65 3.81
CA GLY A 146 19.11 -6.46 5.04
C GLY A 146 19.40 -7.53 6.08
N ILE A 147 19.44 -7.08 7.33
CA ILE A 147 19.64 -7.88 8.52
C ILE A 147 18.43 -7.74 9.45
N ALA A 148 18.34 -8.64 10.43
CA ALA A 148 17.27 -8.63 11.42
C ALA A 148 17.17 -7.25 12.11
N GLY A 149 15.96 -6.71 12.15
CA GLY A 149 15.66 -5.42 12.79
C GLY A 149 15.72 -4.18 11.89
N ASP A 150 16.12 -4.28 10.62
CA ASP A 150 16.26 -3.12 9.73
C ASP A 150 14.94 -2.40 9.39
N ARG A 151 13.81 -3.10 9.51
CA ARG A 151 12.46 -2.59 9.17
C ARG A 151 12.34 -2.09 7.74
N PHE A 152 12.92 -2.79 6.77
CA PHE A 152 12.70 -2.48 5.35
C PHE A 152 11.21 -2.48 5.02
N GLY A 153 10.73 -1.41 4.37
CA GLY A 153 9.30 -1.20 4.16
C GLY A 153 8.62 -0.34 5.22
N GLY A 154 9.38 0.21 6.19
CA GLY A 154 8.85 1.16 7.18
C GLY A 154 8.28 2.44 6.55
N ALA A 155 8.77 2.81 5.37
CA ALA A 155 8.16 3.80 4.49
C ALA A 155 8.34 3.36 3.04
N ILE A 156 7.37 3.68 2.18
CA ILE A 156 7.42 3.39 0.74
C ILE A 156 6.90 4.57 -0.07
N ALA A 157 7.45 4.77 -1.26
CA ALA A 157 6.95 5.72 -2.25
C ALA A 157 7.16 5.16 -3.66
N LEU A 158 6.19 5.35 -4.54
CA LEU A 158 6.26 4.94 -5.94
C LEU A 158 6.16 6.19 -6.82
N ALA A 159 7.02 6.26 -7.84
CA ALA A 159 6.98 7.27 -8.87
C ALA A 159 7.21 6.60 -10.23
N GLY A 160 6.10 6.32 -10.94
CA GLY A 160 6.15 5.55 -12.18
C GLY A 160 6.78 4.17 -11.94
N ASP A 161 7.89 3.87 -12.62
CA ASP A 161 8.60 2.60 -12.48
C ASP A 161 9.64 2.57 -11.35
N THR A 162 9.76 3.62 -10.53
CA THR A 162 10.78 3.69 -9.46
C THR A 162 10.13 3.61 -8.09
N LEU A 163 10.50 2.59 -7.33
CA LEU A 163 10.03 2.30 -5.97
C LEU A 163 11.14 2.64 -4.97
N TYR A 164 10.82 3.52 -4.04
CA TYR A 164 11.67 3.93 -2.94
C TYR A 164 11.19 3.26 -1.65
N ILE A 165 12.10 2.65 -0.91
CA ILE A 165 11.77 1.87 0.28
C ILE A 165 12.71 2.25 1.41
N GLY A 166 12.16 2.74 2.52
CA GLY A 166 12.91 3.06 3.72
C GLY A 166 13.13 1.84 4.62
N ALA A 167 14.32 1.76 5.20
CA ALA A 167 14.68 0.90 6.32
C ALA A 167 15.18 1.80 7.46
N PRO A 168 14.28 2.35 8.29
CA PRO A 168 14.63 3.40 9.25
C PRO A 168 15.53 2.90 10.38
N LEU A 169 15.58 1.58 10.62
CA LEU A 169 16.40 0.98 11.68
C LEU A 169 17.68 0.33 11.15
N HIS A 170 17.92 0.36 9.84
CA HIS A 170 19.21 -0.02 9.27
C HIS A 170 20.26 1.04 9.64
N THR A 171 21.04 0.78 10.69
CA THR A 171 22.06 1.69 11.25
C THR A 171 21.50 3.07 11.62
N GLN A 172 21.59 4.06 10.72
CA GLN A 172 21.06 5.43 10.88
C GLN A 172 19.84 5.71 9.98
N GLY A 173 19.33 4.67 9.33
CA GLY A 173 18.34 4.76 8.26
C GLY A 173 18.98 4.51 6.90
N LYS A 174 18.24 3.86 6.00
CA LYS A 174 18.66 3.64 4.62
C LYS A 174 17.46 3.72 3.69
N LEU A 175 17.63 4.31 2.52
CA LEU A 175 16.65 4.35 1.44
C LEU A 175 17.12 3.43 0.33
N TYR A 176 16.29 2.48 -0.08
CA TYR A 176 16.56 1.60 -1.20
C TYR A 176 15.76 2.07 -2.41
N ILE A 177 16.37 1.98 -3.59
CA ILE A 177 15.77 2.37 -4.87
C ILE A 177 15.70 1.13 -5.74
N PHE A 178 14.48 0.77 -6.11
CA PHE A 178 14.19 -0.31 -7.04
C PHE A 178 13.56 0.26 -8.30
N LYS A 179 13.87 -0.32 -9.45
CA LYS A 179 13.25 0.03 -10.73
C LYS A 179 12.57 -1.16 -11.36
N ARG A 180 11.33 -0.97 -11.80
CA ARG A 180 10.57 -1.95 -12.55
C ARG A 180 11.11 -2.01 -13.98
N ASN A 181 11.40 -3.21 -14.46
CA ASN A 181 11.67 -3.44 -15.86
C ASN A 181 10.32 -3.42 -16.61
N PRO A 182 10.15 -2.56 -17.64
CA PRO A 182 8.86 -2.42 -18.32
C PRO A 182 8.46 -3.67 -19.14
N GLU A 183 9.44 -4.48 -19.56
CA GLU A 183 9.20 -5.68 -20.36
C GLU A 183 8.94 -6.89 -19.46
N SER A 184 9.86 -7.18 -18.53
CA SER A 184 9.75 -8.37 -17.67
C SER A 184 8.87 -8.15 -16.45
N ARG A 185 8.50 -6.91 -16.14
CA ARG A 185 7.79 -6.48 -14.92
C ARG A 185 8.51 -6.80 -13.61
N GLN A 186 9.76 -7.23 -13.68
CA GLN A 186 10.59 -7.53 -12.51
C GLN A 186 11.10 -6.25 -11.87
N TRP A 187 11.26 -6.27 -10.54
CA TRP A 187 11.86 -5.18 -9.77
C TRP A 187 13.34 -5.45 -9.58
N LEU A 188 14.18 -4.50 -9.98
CA LEU A 188 15.63 -4.58 -9.88
C LEU A 188 16.11 -3.56 -8.86
N TYR A 189 16.97 -4.00 -7.93
CA TYR A 189 17.69 -3.08 -7.06
C TYR A 189 18.63 -2.23 -7.90
N ILE A 190 18.53 -0.90 -7.77
CA ILE A 190 19.34 0.06 -8.51
C ILE A 190 20.40 0.67 -7.62
N ASP A 191 19.99 1.18 -6.47
CA ASP A 191 20.88 1.91 -5.57
C ASP A 191 20.30 2.04 -4.17
N SER A 192 21.08 2.59 -3.25
CA SER A 192 20.64 2.98 -1.93
C SER A 192 21.29 4.27 -1.45
N VAL A 193 20.59 5.02 -0.60
CA VAL A 193 21.06 6.25 0.02
C VAL A 193 21.07 6.08 1.54
N ILE A 194 22.14 6.52 2.20
CA ILE A 194 22.26 6.55 3.66
C ILE A 194 22.38 8.03 4.08
N PRO A 195 21.71 8.47 5.17
CA PRO A 195 21.93 9.79 5.75
C PRO A 195 23.42 9.94 6.05
N ASP A 196 24.06 10.95 5.47
CA ASP A 196 25.49 11.26 5.56
C ASP A 196 26.44 10.63 4.51
N ASP A 197 25.93 10.05 3.42
CA ASP A 197 26.78 9.77 2.26
C ASP A 197 27.02 11.04 1.41
N PRO A 198 28.26 11.60 1.38
CA PRO A 198 28.57 12.81 0.60
C PRO A 198 28.48 12.61 -0.92
N GLN A 199 28.27 11.39 -1.42
CA GLN A 199 28.05 11.12 -2.85
C GLN A 199 26.57 10.91 -3.22
N ALA A 200 25.64 10.85 -2.27
CA ALA A 200 24.25 10.45 -2.51
C ALA A 200 23.35 11.49 -3.25
N LEU A 201 23.86 12.67 -3.60
CA LEU A 201 23.10 13.75 -4.27
C LEU A 201 23.68 14.17 -5.63
N LYS A 202 24.41 13.30 -6.34
CA LYS A 202 24.95 13.61 -7.67
C LYS A 202 24.21 12.92 -8.80
#